data_AF-A0A846NBD6-F1
#
_entry.id   AF-A0A846NBD6-F1
#
_cell.length_a   1.000
_cell.length_b   1.000
_cell.length_c   1.000
_cell.angle_alpha   90.00
_cell.angle_beta   90.00
_cell.angle_gamma   90.00
#
_symmetry.space_group_name_H-M   'P 1'
#
loop_
_entity.id
_entity.type
_entity.pdbx_description
1 polymer ?
#
loop_
_entity_poly.entity_id
_entity_poly.type
_entity_poly.pdbx_seq_one_letter_code
_entity_poly.pdbx_strand_id
1 'polypeptide(L)' 'LLLADVVIREASNEERIALERLIREVEERGGAVTIVSAEHEAGAKLLSLGGMAALLRFPLGQRSL' A
#
# COMPACT_ATOMS: atom_id res chain seq x y z
N LEU A 1 -5.28 -0.42 3.88
CA LEU A 1 -4.11 -0.32 2.98
C LEU A 1 -4.62 -0.02 1.58
N LEU A 2 -4.04 0.98 0.92
CA LEU A 2 -4.35 1.36 -0.46
C LEU A 2 -3.09 1.13 -1.31
N LEU A 3 -3.24 0.41 -2.42
CA LEU A 3 -2.15 0.07 -3.33
C LEU A 3 -2.52 0.49 -4.75
N ALA A 4 -1.61 1.11 -5.49
CA ALA A 4 -1.75 1.23 -6.93
C ALA A 4 -1.44 -0.13 -7.60
N ASP A 5 -2.20 -0.52 -8.61
CA ASP A 5 -2.01 -1.79 -9.33
C ASP A 5 -0.60 -1.94 -9.92
N VAL A 6 -0.03 -0.83 -10.39
CA VAL A 6 1.35 -0.75 -10.91
C VAL A 6 2.38 -1.24 -9.90
N VAL A 7 2.21 -0.95 -8.59
CA VAL A 7 3.15 -1.40 -7.54
C VAL A 7 3.22 -2.92 -7.46
N ILE A 8 2.12 -3.62 -7.69
CA ILE A 8 2.08 -5.09 -7.68
C ILE A 8 2.67 -5.65 -8.97
N ARG A 9 2.42 -4.99 -10.10
CA ARG A 9 2.84 -5.43 -11.44
C ARG A 9 4.33 -5.27 -11.68
N GLU A 10 4.93 -4.22 -11.13
CA GLU A 10 6.35 -3.88 -11.33
C GLU A 10 7.25 -4.39 -10.20
N ALA A 11 6.68 -4.96 -9.13
CA ALA A 11 7.45 -5.54 -8.03
C ALA A 11 8.38 -6.67 -8.52
N SER A 12 9.63 -6.63 -8.09
CA SER A 12 10.54 -7.78 -8.14
C SER A 12 9.98 -8.94 -7.33
N ASN A 13 10.57 -10.13 -7.49
CA ASN A 13 10.10 -11.32 -6.78
C ASN A 13 10.17 -11.14 -5.25
N GLU A 14 11.27 -10.56 -4.75
CA GLU A 14 11.47 -10.27 -3.34
C GLU A 14 10.45 -9.24 -2.82
N GLU A 15 10.22 -8.17 -3.58
CA GLU A 15 9.22 -7.15 -3.24
C GLU A 15 7.80 -7.71 -3.25
N ARG A 16 7.48 -8.59 -4.21
CA ARG A 16 6.17 -9.24 -4.31
C ARG A 16 5.89 -10.11 -3.11
N ILE A 17 6.87 -10.88 -2.64
CA ILE A 17 6.76 -11.68 -1.40
C ILE A 17 6.55 -10.76 -0.19
N ALA A 18 7.29 -9.66 -0.09
CA ALA A 18 7.13 -8.69 0.99
C ALA A 18 5.73 -8.04 0.97
N LEU A 19 5.23 -7.68 -0.22
CA LEU A 19 3.93 -7.08 -0.41
C LEU A 19 2.79 -8.06 -0.06
N GLU A 20 2.89 -9.32 -0.47
CA GLU A 20 1.93 -10.36 -0.08
C GLU A 20 1.89 -10.57 1.44
N ARG A 21 3.06 -10.56 2.10
CA ARG A 21 3.14 -10.64 3.56
C ARG A 21 2.49 -9.43 4.22
N LEU A 22 2.73 -8.22 3.70
CA LEU A 22 2.12 -6.99 4.21
C LEU A 22 0.59 -7.00 4.07
N ILE A 23 0.08 -7.39 2.89
CA ILE A 23 -1.36 -7.52 2.62
C ILE A 23 -1.99 -8.47 3.63
N ARG A 24 -1.40 -9.67 3.78
CA ARG A 24 -1.88 -10.67 4.73
C ARG A 24 -1.88 -10.16 6.17
N GLU A 25 -0.82 -9.48 6.60
CA GLU A 25 -0.74 -8.95 7.96
C GLU A 25 -1.81 -7.87 8.21
N VAL A 26 -2.12 -7.03 7.22
CA VAL A 26 -3.21 -6.04 7.35
C VAL A 26 -4.55 -6.74 7.52
N GLU A 27 -4.84 -7.76 6.70
CA GLU A 27 -6.10 -8.51 6.75
C GLU A 27 -6.25 -9.30 8.06
N GLU A 28 -5.20 -9.99 8.50
CA GLU A 28 -5.17 -10.74 9.77
C GLU A 28 -5.42 -9.83 10.99
N ARG A 29 -5.01 -8.55 10.90
CA ARG A 29 -5.27 -7.53 11.92
C ARG A 29 -6.63 -6.83 11.75
N GLY A 30 -7.49 -7.32 10.87
CA GLY A 30 -8.84 -6.81 10.58
C GLY A 30 -8.87 -5.52 9.76
N GLY A 31 -7.78 -5.17 9.09
CA GLY A 31 -7.72 -4.03 8.16
C GLY A 31 -8.18 -4.41 6.76
N ALA A 32 -8.75 -3.47 6.03
CA ALA A 32 -9.10 -3.65 4.63
C ALA A 32 -7.94 -3.30 3.70
N VAL A 33 -7.84 -4.02 2.58
CA VAL A 33 -6.90 -3.74 1.48
C VAL A 33 -7.70 -3.36 0.23
N THR A 34 -7.29 -2.30 -0.46
CA THR A 34 -7.92 -1.84 -1.70
C THR A 34 -6.83 -1.58 -2.74
N ILE A 35 -7.03 -2.13 -3.93
CA ILE A 35 -6.15 -1.94 -5.08
C ILE A 35 -6.83 -0.98 -6.05
N VAL A 36 -6.11 0.06 -6.47
CA VAL A 36 -6.62 1.13 -7.34
C VAL A 36 -5.85 1.10 -8.65
N SER A 37 -6.57 1.10 -9.76
CA SER A 37 -5.95 1.21 -11.08
C SER A 37 -5.33 2.60 -11.28
N ALA A 38 -4.05 2.63 -11.68
CA ALA A 38 -3.32 3.83 -12.06
C ALA A 38 -3.91 4.58 -13.27
N GLU A 39 -4.78 3.94 -14.04
CA GLU A 39 -5.46 4.55 -15.20
C GLU A 39 -6.53 5.58 -14.77
N HIS A 40 -6.93 5.56 -13.50
CA HIS A 40 -7.89 6.51 -12.94
C HIS A 40 -7.17 7.58 -12.10
N GLU A 41 -7.81 8.74 -11.94
CA GLU A 41 -7.25 9.88 -11.20
C GLU A 41 -6.78 9.52 -9.78
N ALA A 42 -7.54 8.68 -9.07
CA ALA A 42 -7.20 8.23 -7.73
C ALA A 42 -5.90 7.40 -7.71
N GLY A 43 -5.70 6.52 -8.71
CA GLY A 43 -4.49 5.73 -8.84
C GLY A 43 -3.29 6.58 -9.24
N ALA A 44 -3.46 7.52 -10.18
CA ALA A 44 -2.42 8.47 -10.55
C ALA A 44 -1.96 9.33 -9.37
N LYS A 45 -2.90 9.84 -8.55
CA LYS A 45 -2.59 10.57 -7.32
C LYS A 45 -1.87 9.69 -6.30
N LEU A 46 -2.30 8.44 -6.12
CA LEU A 46 -1.64 7.50 -5.22
C LEU A 46 -0.21 7.19 -5.67
N LEU A 47 0.03 7.01 -6.98
CA LEU A 47 1.38 6.85 -7.53
C LEU A 47 2.28 8.04 -7.21
N SER A 48 1.76 9.27 -7.27
CA SER A 48 2.52 10.47 -6.89
C SER A 48 2.97 10.49 -5.41
N LEU A 49 2.33 9.67 -4.56
CA LEU A 49 2.70 9.46 -3.15
C LEU A 49 3.59 8.23 -2.93
N GLY A 50 4.12 7.62 -4.00
CA GLY A 50 4.91 6.39 -3.93
C GLY A 50 4.10 5.11 -4.15
N GLY A 51 2.85 5.22 -4.61
CA GLY A 51 2.02 4.08 -5.04
C GLY A 51 1.36 3.28 -3.91
N MET A 52 1.61 3.62 -2.65
CA MET A 52 0.99 2.98 -1.49
C MET A 52 0.63 4.00 -0.41
N ALA A 53 -0.48 3.79 0.29
CA ALA A 53 -0.89 4.61 1.42
C ALA A 53 -1.67 3.79 2.45
N ALA A 54 -1.68 4.23 3.72
CA ALA A 54 -2.46 3.61 4.77
C ALA A 54 -3.01 4.63 5.76
N LEU A 55 -4.27 4.43 6.16
CA LEU A 55 -4.84 5.07 7.33
C LEU A 55 -4.59 4.18 8.54
N LEU A 56 -4.04 4.77 9.60
CA LEU A 56 -3.68 4.05 10.82
C LEU A 56 -4.74 4.27 11.90
N ARG A 57 -4.95 3.24 12.73
CA ARG A 57 -5.93 3.28 13.83
C ARG A 57 -5.53 4.20 14.98
N PHE A 58 -4.24 4.49 15.09
CA PHE A 58 -3.65 5.37 16.08
C PHE A 58 -2.45 6.09 15.46
N PRO A 59 -2.09 7.28 15.97
CA PRO A 59 -0.89 7.97 15.50
C PRO A 59 0.34 7.12 15.78
N LEU A 60 1.21 6.98 14.79
CA LEU A 60 2.58 6.56 15.04
C LEU A 60 3.32 7.80 15.54
N GLY A 61 3.95 7.69 16.71
CA GLY A 61 4.72 8.80 17.26
C GLY A 61 5.70 9.33 16.22
N GLN A 62 5.73 10.65 16.04
CA GLN A 62 6.72 11.26 15.17
C GLN A 62 8.09 11.10 15.81
N ARG A 63 8.89 10.19 15.26
CA ARG A 63 10.32 10.14 15.55
C ARG A 63 10.94 11.32 14.82
N SER A 64 11.13 12.43 15.53
CA SER A 64 11.98 13.53 15.07
C SER A 64 13.40 12.98 14.97
N LEU A 65 13.90 12.82 13.74
CA LEU A 65 15.31 12.60 13.46
C LEU A 65 16.01 13.95 13.34
#